data_AF-A0A506U6X8-F1
#
_entry.id   AF-A0A506U6X8-F1
#
_cell.length_a   1.000
_cell.length_b   1.000
_cell.length_c   1.000
_cell.angle_alpha   90.00
_cell.angle_beta   90.00
_cell.angle_gamma   90.00
#
_symmetry.space_group_name_H-M   'P 1'
#
loop_
_entity.id
_entity.type
_entity.pdbx_description
1 polymer ?
#
loop_
_entity_poly.entity_id
_entity_poly.type
_entity_poly.pdbx_seq_one_letter_code
_entity_poly.pdbx_strand_id
1 'polypeptide(L)'
;MNAETPLNLLLMLTAISLRCGFVQKAIVYGRAGQMLFPDEYRFLEMHAYGLLLDGRLDDLEELLAGIHLETRNLAYLRARLAIACGDVDEAASQLRAYCKA
;
A
#
# COMPACT_ATOMS: atom_id res chain seq x y z
N MET A 1 -12.84 24.91 -6.84
CA MET A 1 -13.04 23.44 -6.97
C MET A 1 -13.08 22.86 -5.57
N ASN A 2 -14.03 21.98 -5.30
CA ASN A 2 -14.05 21.22 -4.05
C ASN A 2 -12.83 20.28 -4.03
N ALA A 3 -12.07 20.24 -2.94
CA ALA A 3 -10.89 19.39 -2.78
C ALA A 3 -11.20 17.88 -2.91
N GLU A 4 -12.48 17.51 -2.77
CA GLU A 4 -12.97 16.14 -2.96
C GLU A 4 -12.82 15.64 -4.41
N THR A 5 -12.93 16.50 -5.43
CA THR A 5 -12.87 16.06 -6.83
C THR A 5 -11.46 15.57 -7.23
N PRO A 6 -10.37 16.31 -6.95
CA PRO A 6 -9.01 15.82 -7.20
C PRO A 6 -8.66 14.56 -6.40
N LEU A 7 -9.07 14.50 -5.12
CA LEU A 7 -8.87 13.35 -4.26
C LEU A 7 -9.52 12.08 -4.82
N ASN A 8 -10.82 12.14 -5.11
CA ASN A 8 -11.58 11.01 -5.63
C ASN A 8 -11.07 10.54 -6.99
N LEU A 9 -10.69 11.47 -7.87
CA LEU A 9 -10.11 11.15 -9.16
C LEU A 9 -8.78 10.39 -9.00
N LEU A 10 -7.89 10.87 -8.14
CA LEU A 10 -6.59 10.24 -7.95
C LEU A 10 -6.70 8.88 -7.26
N LEU A 11 -7.61 8.71 -6.29
CA LEU A 11 -7.94 7.41 -5.70
C LEU A 11 -8.42 6.42 -6.76
N MET A 12 -9.36 6.86 -7.61
CA MET A 12 -9.90 6.04 -8.69
C MET A 12 -8.80 5.63 -9.68
N LEU A 13 -7.96 6.57 -10.12
CA LEU A 13 -6.87 6.29 -11.06
C LEU A 13 -5.84 5.32 -10.48
N THR A 14 -5.49 5.48 -9.20
CA THR A 14 -4.56 4.57 -8.51
C THR A 14 -5.15 3.16 -8.42
N ALA A 15 -6.41 3.04 -7.98
CA ALA A 15 -7.08 1.76 -7.82
C ALA A 15 -7.29 1.03 -9.16
N ILE A 16 -7.71 1.74 -10.22
CA ILE A 16 -7.84 1.17 -11.56
C ILE A 16 -6.48 0.72 -12.09
N SER A 17 -5.42 1.50 -11.86
CA SER A 17 -4.08 1.13 -12.30
C SER A 17 -3.61 -0.17 -11.66
N LEU A 18 -3.86 -0.38 -10.36
CA LEU A 18 -3.59 -1.66 -9.69
C LEU A 18 -4.41 -2.80 -10.30
N ARG A 19 -5.73 -2.61 -10.44
CA ARG A 19 -6.64 -3.65 -10.95
C ARG A 19 -6.33 -4.08 -12.38
N CYS A 20 -5.88 -3.14 -13.22
CA CYS A 20 -5.53 -3.40 -14.62
C CYS A 20 -4.07 -3.86 -14.80
N GLY A 21 -3.30 -4.02 -13.73
CA GLY A 21 -1.88 -4.41 -13.82
C GLY A 21 -0.95 -3.30 -14.34
N PHE A 22 -1.39 -2.05 -14.36
CA PHE A 22 -0.53 -0.89 -14.66
C PHE A 22 0.28 -0.50 -13.41
N VAL A 23 1.11 -1.40 -12.92
CA VAL A 23 1.81 -1.30 -11.62
C VAL A 23 2.59 0.00 -11.48
N GLN A 24 3.37 0.39 -12.50
CA GLN A 24 4.14 1.63 -12.48
C GLN A 24 3.27 2.88 -12.33
N LYS A 25 2.09 2.92 -12.96
CA LYS A 25 1.15 4.04 -12.80
C LYS A 25 0.56 4.07 -11.40
N ALA A 26 0.24 2.90 -10.83
CA ALA A 26 -0.24 2.81 -9.46
C ALA A 26 0.79 3.32 -8.45
N ILE A 27 2.08 3.00 -8.62
CA ILE A 27 3.17 3.52 -7.77
C ILE A 27 3.22 5.05 -7.86
N VAL A 28 3.23 5.60 -9.08
CA VAL A 28 3.29 7.05 -9.29
C VAL A 28 2.09 7.77 -8.68
N TYR A 29 0.86 7.29 -8.94
CA TYR A 29 -0.35 7.92 -8.42
C TYR A 29 -0.50 7.75 -6.91
N GLY A 30 -0.13 6.58 -6.36
CA GLY A 30 -0.11 6.34 -4.92
C GLY A 30 0.84 7.30 -4.21
N ARG A 31 2.09 7.40 -4.67
CA ARG A 31 3.08 8.35 -4.11
C ARG A 31 2.63 9.80 -4.23
N ALA A 32 2.13 10.20 -5.41
CA ALA A 32 1.60 11.55 -5.60
C ALA A 32 0.42 11.84 -4.65
N GLY A 33 -0.46 10.86 -4.45
CA GLY A 33 -1.58 10.96 -3.54
C GLY A 33 -1.15 11.13 -2.09
N GLN A 34 -0.13 10.40 -1.62
CA GLN A 34 0.42 10.60 -0.28
C GLN A 34 1.00 12.01 -0.09
N MET A 35 1.64 12.58 -1.11
CA MET A 35 2.19 13.94 -1.04
C MET A 35 1.11 15.02 -1.06
N LEU A 36 0.02 14.81 -1.81
CA LEU A 36 -1.07 15.79 -1.97
C LEU A 36 -2.14 15.68 -0.87
N PHE A 37 -2.33 14.48 -0.33
CA PHE A 37 -3.39 14.13 0.63
C PHE A 37 -2.78 13.25 1.75
N PRO A 38 -1.93 13.81 2.63
CA PRO A 38 -1.20 13.03 3.63
C PRO A 38 -2.09 12.32 4.65
N ASP A 39 -3.30 12.85 4.89
CA ASP A 39 -4.29 12.24 5.79
C ASP A 39 -5.06 11.07 5.15
N GLU A 40 -4.91 10.87 3.83
CA GLU A 40 -5.57 9.80 3.09
C GLU A 40 -4.70 8.53 3.03
N TYR A 41 -4.87 7.67 4.03
CA TYR A 41 -4.11 6.44 4.15
C TYR A 41 -4.32 5.43 3.00
N ARG A 42 -5.41 5.54 2.23
CA ARG A 42 -5.62 4.63 1.09
C ARG A 42 -4.54 4.77 0.02
N PHE A 43 -3.95 5.95 -0.14
CA PHE A 43 -2.83 6.13 -1.07
C PHE A 43 -1.58 5.39 -0.65
N LEU A 44 -1.30 5.38 0.66
CA LEU A 44 -0.22 4.59 1.24
C LEU A 44 -0.41 3.10 0.94
N GLU A 45 -1.59 2.56 1.23
CA GLU A 45 -1.88 1.14 0.98
C GLU A 45 -1.70 0.79 -0.50
N MET A 46 -2.23 1.61 -1.40
CA MET A 46 -2.12 1.38 -2.84
C MET A 46 -0.69 1.53 -3.36
N HIS A 47 0.08 2.46 -2.81
CA HIS A 47 1.50 2.61 -3.14
C HIS A 47 2.29 1.37 -2.70
N ALA A 48 2.09 0.91 -1.47
CA ALA A 48 2.71 -0.31 -0.94
C ALA A 48 2.33 -1.56 -1.77
N TYR A 49 1.07 -1.69 -2.18
CA TYR A 49 0.66 -2.74 -3.13
C TYR A 49 1.38 -2.64 -4.46
N GLY A 50 1.54 -1.42 -4.99
CA GLY A 50 2.31 -1.18 -6.21
C GLY A 50 3.74 -1.69 -6.09
N LEU A 51 4.45 -1.32 -5.01
CA LEU A 51 5.82 -1.76 -4.74
C LEU A 51 5.93 -3.28 -4.60
N LEU A 52 4.99 -3.90 -3.87
CA LEU A 52 4.93 -5.35 -3.73
C LEU A 52 4.78 -6.06 -5.09
N LEU A 53 3.86 -5.58 -5.93
CA LEU A 53 3.59 -6.16 -7.25
C LEU A 53 4.75 -5.96 -8.24
N ASP A 54 5.51 -4.88 -8.08
CA ASP A 54 6.70 -4.58 -8.89
C ASP A 54 7.95 -5.34 -8.41
N GLY A 55 7.87 -6.02 -7.26
CA GLY A 55 9.01 -6.72 -6.65
C GLY A 55 10.02 -5.79 -5.97
N ARG A 56 9.66 -4.53 -5.73
CA ARG A 56 10.50 -3.52 -5.06
C ARG A 56 10.39 -3.66 -3.54
N LEU A 57 10.93 -4.75 -3.02
CA LEU A 57 10.76 -5.14 -1.61
C LEU A 57 11.49 -4.21 -0.63
N ASP A 58 12.67 -3.72 -0.98
CA ASP A 58 13.42 -2.79 -0.13
C ASP A 58 12.66 -1.46 0.05
N ASP A 59 12.11 -0.91 -1.04
CA ASP A 59 11.28 0.30 -1.00
C ASP A 59 9.98 0.06 -0.21
N LEU A 60 9.42 -1.14 -0.29
CA LEU A 60 8.23 -1.52 0.47
C LEU A 60 8.54 -1.61 1.96
N GLU A 61 9.66 -2.21 2.33
CA GLU A 61 10.13 -2.30 3.71
C GLU A 61 10.35 -0.90 4.30
N GLU A 62 11.08 -0.04 3.60
CA GLU A 62 11.31 1.35 4.01
C GLU A 62 9.99 2.11 4.19
N LEU A 63 9.07 1.96 3.23
CA LEU A 63 7.76 2.59 3.30
C LEU A 63 7.00 2.13 4.56
N LEU A 64 6.96 0.83 4.84
CA LEU A 64 6.18 0.26 5.94
C LEU A 64 6.79 0.49 7.33
N ALA A 65 8.11 0.64 7.44
CA ALA A 65 8.83 0.79 8.71
C ALA A 65 8.39 2.02 9.52
N GLY A 66 7.97 3.10 8.86
CA GLY A 66 7.56 4.35 9.50
C GLY A 66 6.07 4.44 9.88
N ILE A 67 5.30 3.36 9.74
CA ILE A 67 3.83 3.42 9.72
C ILE A 67 3.24 2.76 10.95
N HIS A 68 2.59 3.56 11.80
CA HIS A 68 1.87 3.09 12.98
C HIS A 68 0.38 2.82 12.73
N LEU A 69 -0.11 3.07 11.51
CA LEU A 69 -1.46 2.75 11.12
C LEU A 69 -1.65 1.23 11.02
N GLU A 70 -2.70 0.72 11.63
CA GLU A 70 -3.11 -0.68 11.54
C GLU A 70 -4.37 -0.77 10.69
N THR A 71 -4.23 -1.34 9.49
CA THR A 71 -5.36 -1.73 8.66
C THR A 71 -5.20 -3.17 8.21
N ARG A 72 -6.32 -3.77 7.82
CA ARG A 72 -6.30 -5.10 7.22
C ARG A 72 -5.35 -5.19 6.02
N ASN A 73 -5.34 -4.18 5.15
CA ASN A 73 -4.48 -4.17 3.97
C ASN A 73 -2.99 -4.07 4.34
N LEU A 74 -2.65 -3.25 5.34
CA LEU A 74 -1.27 -3.15 5.83
C LEU A 74 -0.79 -4.44 6.49
N ALA A 75 -1.65 -5.11 7.27
CA ALA A 75 -1.34 -6.44 7.82
C ALA A 75 -1.05 -7.46 6.71
N TYR A 76 -1.84 -7.45 5.63
CA TYR A 76 -1.57 -8.29 4.46
C TYR A 76 -0.23 -7.95 3.79
N LEU A 77 0.07 -6.66 3.58
CA LEU A 77 1.31 -6.21 2.94
C LEU A 77 2.54 -6.59 3.76
N ARG A 78 2.50 -6.39 5.09
CA ARG A 78 3.57 -6.80 6.02
C ARG A 78 3.76 -8.31 6.01
N ALA A 79 2.67 -9.08 6.03
CA ALA A 79 2.76 -10.53 5.90
C ALA A 79 3.43 -10.96 4.58
N ARG A 80 3.07 -10.34 3.45
CA ARG A 80 3.67 -10.65 2.15
C ARG A 80 5.14 -10.28 2.06
N LEU A 81 5.54 -9.16 2.65
CA LEU A 81 6.94 -8.77 2.76
C LEU A 81 7.71 -9.78 3.63
N ALA A 82 7.20 -10.13 4.81
CA ALA A 82 7.82 -11.11 5.70
C ALA A 82 8.03 -12.47 5.02
N ILE A 83 7.02 -12.97 4.26
CA ILE A 83 7.16 -14.18 3.45
C ILE A 83 8.29 -14.04 2.42
N ALA A 84 8.38 -12.89 1.74
CA ALA A 84 9.41 -12.66 0.73
C ALA A 84 10.81 -12.58 1.33
N CYS A 85 10.93 -12.08 2.57
CA CYS A 85 12.18 -12.04 3.33
C CYS A 85 12.51 -13.36 4.06
N GLY A 86 11.60 -14.33 4.05
CA GLY A 86 11.78 -15.62 4.73
C GLY A 86 11.47 -15.61 6.24
N ASP A 87 10.86 -14.55 6.76
CA ASP A 87 10.44 -14.45 8.15
C ASP A 87 9.04 -15.04 8.35
N VAL A 88 9.01 -16.35 8.64
CA VAL A 88 7.77 -17.12 8.77
C VAL A 88 6.97 -16.75 10.02
N ASP A 89 7.66 -16.41 11.12
CA ASP A 89 7.01 -16.08 12.39
C ASP A 89 6.31 -14.73 12.31
N GLU A 90 6.98 -13.73 11.73
CA GLU A 90 6.38 -12.43 11.47
C GLU A 90 5.23 -12.54 10.47
N ALA A 91 5.42 -13.29 9.38
CA ALA A 91 4.34 -13.54 8.43
C ALA A 91 3.09 -14.15 9.09
N ALA A 92 3.26 -15.15 9.96
CA ALA A 92 2.15 -15.77 10.67
C ALA A 92 1.48 -14.79 11.65
N SER A 93 2.26 -13.94 12.32
CA SER A 93 1.75 -12.87 13.19
C SER A 93 0.85 -11.91 12.41
N GLN A 94 1.34 -11.40 11.28
CA GLN A 94 0.64 -10.43 10.44
C GLN A 94 -0.61 -11.04 9.76
N LEU A 95 -0.56 -12.31 9.34
CA LEU A 95 -1.73 -13.00 8.81
C LEU A 95 -2.84 -13.20 9.86
N ARG A 96 -2.47 -13.43 11.13
CA ARG A 96 -3.45 -13.46 12.22
C ARG A 96 -4.11 -12.10 12.44
N ALA A 97 -3.35 -11.01 12.34
CA ALA A 97 -3.89 -9.66 12.40
C ALA A 97 -4.86 -9.40 11.22
N TYR A 98 -4.48 -9.78 10.00
CA TYR A 98 -5.32 -9.70 8.80
C TYR A 98 -6.68 -10.41 8.95
N CYS A 99 -6.71 -11.59 9.57
CA CYS A 99 -7.94 -12.36 9.77
C CYS A 99 -8.85 -11.82 10.88
N LYS A 100 -8.33 -10.96 11.78
CA LYS A 100 -9.09 -10.38 12.89
C LYS A 100 -9.68 -9.00 12.59
N ALA A 101 -9.10 -8.28 11.64
CA ALA A 101 -9.51 -6.94 11.20
C ALA A 101 -10.65 -6.97 10.17
#